data_AF-A0A2N5DUZ9-F1
#
_entry.id   AF-A0A2N5DUZ9-F1
#
_cell.length_a   1.000
_cell.length_b   1.000
_cell.length_c   1.000
_cell.angle_alpha   90.00
_cell.angle_beta   90.00
_cell.angle_gamma   90.00
#
_symmetry.space_group_name_H-M   'P 1'
#
loop_
_entity.id
_entity.type
_entity.pdbx_description
1 polymer ?
#
loop_
_entity_poly.entity_id
_entity_poly.type
_entity_poly.pdbx_seq_one_letter_code
_entity_poly.pdbx_strand_id
1 'polypeptide(L)'
;MNSVNLLISLAVVAWLGQVLLGWVQLRRFNRAFDQLAAQGRVGIGRAGGRFSPRVLVAISLDDHDRVNGSFVMKGLTVFSAPRPVPELNGMALLQIDPPRLFPHNQAMRNALALAISNKR
;
A
#
# COMPACT_ATOMS: atom_id res chain seq x y z
N MET A 1 34.32 -16.19 25.81
CA MET A 1 33.25 -15.17 25.68
C MET A 1 32.08 -15.60 26.54
N ASN A 2 31.56 -14.73 27.41
CA ASN A 2 30.42 -15.06 28.28
C ASN A 2 29.16 -15.32 27.44
N SER A 3 28.33 -16.30 27.83
CA SER A 3 27.09 -16.65 27.13
C SER A 3 26.13 -15.47 26.96
N VAL A 4 26.15 -14.53 27.92
CA VAL A 4 25.40 -13.27 27.86
C VAL A 4 25.86 -12.38 26.70
N ASN A 5 27.17 -12.23 26.50
CA ASN A 5 27.72 -11.40 25.43
C ASN A 5 27.40 -12.00 24.05
N LEU A 6 27.34 -13.33 23.94
CA LEU A 6 26.90 -14.02 22.72
C LEU A 6 25.45 -13.68 22.38
N LEU A 7 24.54 -13.79 23.36
CA LEU A 7 23.12 -13.48 23.16
C LEU A 7 22.88 -12.02 22.78
N ILE A 8 23.58 -11.09 23.44
CA ILE A 8 23.50 -9.66 23.11
C ILE A 8 23.98 -9.42 21.67
N SER A 9 25.10 -10.01 21.27
CA SER A 9 25.62 -9.85 19.91
C SER A 9 24.64 -10.37 18.84
N LEU A 10 24.02 -11.53 19.09
CA LEU A 10 23.01 -12.10 18.19
C LEU A 10 21.75 -11.22 18.09
N ALA A 11 21.28 -10.67 19.21
CA ALA A 11 20.13 -9.77 19.23
C ALA A 11 20.39 -8.49 18.42
N VAL A 12 21.59 -7.90 18.56
CA VAL A 12 21.98 -6.71 17.79
C VAL A 12 22.04 -7.02 16.29
N VAL A 13 22.64 -8.15 15.89
CA VAL A 13 22.69 -8.57 14.49
C VAL A 13 21.30 -8.81 13.93
N ALA A 14 20.43 -9.50 14.68
CA ALA A 14 19.04 -9.73 14.28
C ALA A 14 18.26 -8.42 14.12
N TRP A 15 18.43 -7.48 15.05
CA TRP A 15 17.78 -6.16 15.00
C TRP A 15 18.26 -5.33 13.80
N LEU A 16 19.57 -5.32 13.51
CA LEU A 16 20.10 -4.68 12.31
C LEU A 16 19.53 -5.30 11.04
N GLY A 17 19.41 -6.64 10.99
CA GLY A 17 18.75 -7.35 9.91
C GLY A 17 17.29 -6.91 9.72
N GLN A 18 16.53 -6.78 10.81
CA GLN A 18 15.15 -6.30 10.77
C GLN A 18 15.05 -4.86 10.22
N VAL A 19 15.94 -3.97 10.64
CA VAL A 19 15.99 -2.58 10.13
C VAL A 19 16.29 -2.55 8.64
N LEU A 20 17.27 -3.34 8.18
CA LEU A 20 17.65 -3.40 6.77
C LEU A 20 16.49 -3.92 5.90
N LEU A 21 15.79 -4.96 6.36
CA LEU A 21 14.61 -5.50 5.67
C LEU A 21 13.47 -4.48 5.59
N GLY A 22 13.18 -3.76 6.69
CA GLY A 22 12.20 -2.69 6.71
C GLY A 22 12.54 -1.55 5.74
N TRP A 23 13.82 -1.18 5.68
CA TRP A 23 14.31 -0.15 4.76
C TRP A 23 14.15 -0.55 3.29
N VAL A 24 14.43 -1.80 2.94
CA VAL A 24 14.20 -2.33 1.58
C VAL A 24 12.72 -2.25 1.21
N GLN A 25 11.80 -2.57 2.13
CA GLN A 25 10.37 -2.44 1.89
C GLN A 25 9.96 -0.98 1.66
N LEU A 26 10.41 -0.08 2.53
CA LEU A 26 10.07 1.34 2.43
C LEU A 26 10.57 1.93 1.10
N ARG A 27 11.79 1.57 0.67
CA ARG A 27 12.31 1.96 -0.64
C ARG A 27 11.44 1.47 -1.80
N ARG A 28 10.93 0.23 -1.74
CA ARG A 28 10.03 -0.33 -2.77
C ARG A 28 8.70 0.41 -2.80
N PHE A 29 8.15 0.74 -1.63
CA PHE A 29 6.93 1.55 -1.51
C PHE A 29 7.15 2.96 -2.06
N ASN A 30 8.19 3.66 -1.61
CA ASN A 30 8.49 5.01 -2.07
C ASN A 30 8.66 5.05 -3.58
N ARG A 31 9.39 4.10 -4.18
CA ARG A 31 9.53 4.06 -5.64
C ARG A 31 8.18 3.93 -6.37
N ALA A 32 7.27 3.09 -5.88
CA ALA A 32 5.93 2.97 -6.48
C ALA A 32 5.06 4.20 -6.21
N PHE A 33 5.21 4.81 -5.04
CA PHE A 33 4.52 6.04 -4.66
C PHE A 33 5.00 7.24 -5.49
N ASP A 34 6.31 7.40 -5.68
CA ASP A 34 6.92 8.48 -6.47
C ASP A 34 6.48 8.38 -7.94
N GLN A 35 6.45 7.16 -8.50
CA GLN A 35 5.93 6.92 -9.85
C GLN A 35 4.46 7.31 -9.96
N LEU A 36 3.66 7.05 -8.92
CA LEU A 36 2.25 7.41 -8.88
C LEU A 36 2.07 8.92 -8.67
N ALA A 37 2.90 9.56 -7.83
CA ALA A 37 2.87 10.99 -7.55
C ALA A 37 3.33 11.85 -8.73
N ALA A 38 4.23 11.33 -9.57
CA ALA A 38 4.61 11.98 -10.81
C ALA A 38 3.45 12.10 -11.82
N GLN A 39 2.40 11.30 -11.67
CA GLN A 39 1.26 11.29 -12.58
C GLN A 39 0.19 12.30 -12.18
N GLY A 40 0.14 12.80 -10.94
CA GLY A 40 -0.87 13.77 -10.53
C GLY A 40 -1.18 13.74 -9.03
N ARG A 41 -2.39 14.14 -8.68
CA ARG A 41 -2.83 14.22 -7.28
C ARG A 41 -3.11 12.82 -6.74
N VAL A 42 -2.27 12.32 -5.84
CA VAL A 42 -2.44 10.98 -5.25
C VAL A 42 -3.42 11.00 -4.07
N GLY A 43 -4.37 10.06 -4.06
CA GLY A 43 -5.22 9.72 -2.92
C GLY A 43 -4.83 8.35 -2.38
N ILE A 44 -4.73 8.21 -1.05
CA ILE A 44 -4.40 6.95 -0.39
C ILE A 44 -5.57 6.54 0.51
N GLY A 45 -6.03 5.31 0.35
CA GLY A 45 -6.99 4.65 1.23
C GLY A 45 -6.37 3.43 1.89
N ARG A 46 -6.68 3.23 3.17
CA ARG A 46 -6.16 2.11 3.97
C ARG A 46 -7.34 1.40 4.60
N ALA A 47 -7.53 0.12 4.31
CA ALA A 47 -8.49 -0.71 5.03
C ALA A 47 -7.81 -1.94 5.64
N GLY A 48 -8.24 -2.31 6.83
CA GLY A 48 -7.79 -3.52 7.50
C GLY A 48 -8.51 -3.70 8.84
N GLY A 49 -8.90 -4.94 9.14
CA GLY A 49 -9.43 -5.31 10.45
C GLY A 49 -8.31 -5.71 11.42
N ARG A 50 -8.65 -5.89 12.71
CA ARG A 50 -7.70 -6.34 13.75
C ARG A 50 -7.05 -7.69 13.44
N PHE A 51 -7.72 -8.52 12.62
CA PHE A 51 -7.31 -9.88 12.25
C PHE A 51 -7.28 -10.12 10.73
N SER A 52 -7.45 -9.09 9.90
CA SER A 52 -7.45 -9.23 8.44
C SER A 52 -6.23 -8.55 7.81
N PRO A 53 -5.72 -9.04 6.67
CA PRO A 53 -4.59 -8.42 5.99
C PRO A 53 -4.87 -6.95 5.71
N ARG A 54 -3.95 -6.07 6.11
CA ARG A 54 -4.04 -4.63 5.79
C ARG A 54 -3.88 -4.46 4.29
N VAL A 55 -4.82 -3.75 3.68
CA VAL A 55 -4.85 -3.39 2.27
C VAL A 55 -4.70 -1.89 2.16
N LEU A 56 -3.67 -1.45 1.46
CA LEU A 56 -3.44 -0.06 1.11
C LEU A 56 -3.67 0.08 -0.39
N VAL A 57 -4.54 1.02 -0.76
CA VAL A 57 -4.84 1.38 -2.15
C VAL A 57 -4.39 2.81 -2.33
N ALA A 58 -3.61 3.07 -3.37
CA ALA A 58 -3.25 4.41 -3.78
C ALA A 58 -3.71 4.62 -5.23
N ILE A 59 -4.31 5.77 -5.49
CA ILE A 59 -4.81 6.19 -6.79
C ILE A 59 -4.21 7.55 -7.12
N SER A 60 -3.74 7.76 -8.34
CA SER A 60 -3.39 9.08 -8.85
C SER A 60 -4.52 9.58 -9.72
N LEU A 61 -4.88 10.85 -9.52
CA LEU A 61 -5.93 11.53 -10.27
C LEU A 61 -5.31 12.67 -11.06
N ASP A 62 -5.74 12.76 -12.30
CA ASP A 62 -5.47 13.86 -13.22
C ASP A 62 -6.36 15.08 -12.90
N ASP A 63 -6.10 16.22 -13.53
CA ASP A 63 -6.82 17.49 -13.34
C ASP A 63 -8.33 17.39 -13.67
N HIS A 64 -8.71 16.37 -14.45
CA HIS A 64 -10.10 16.05 -14.81
C HIS A 64 -10.77 15.02 -13.87
N ASP A 65 -10.23 14.79 -12.66
CA ASP A 65 -10.69 13.79 -11.69
C ASP A 65 -10.78 12.35 -12.29
N ARG A 66 -9.89 12.04 -13.23
CA ARG A 66 -9.75 10.71 -13.81
C ARG A 66 -8.54 10.00 -13.22
N VAL A 67 -8.70 8.72 -12.89
CA VAL A 67 -7.60 7.92 -12.37
C VAL A 67 -6.60 7.67 -13.50
N ASN A 68 -5.38 8.17 -13.39
CA ASN A 68 -4.33 7.93 -14.39
C ASN A 68 -3.33 6.84 -13.97
N GLY A 69 -3.31 6.50 -12.68
CA GLY A 69 -2.54 5.39 -12.15
C GLY A 69 -3.12 4.89 -10.84
N SER A 70 -2.82 3.64 -10.51
CA SER A 70 -3.19 3.07 -9.22
C SER A 70 -2.31 1.89 -8.85
N PHE A 71 -2.09 1.70 -7.55
CA PHE A 71 -1.47 0.49 -7.01
C PHE A 71 -2.14 0.05 -5.72
N VAL A 72 -2.08 -1.25 -5.46
CA VAL A 72 -2.52 -1.87 -4.22
C VAL A 72 -1.36 -2.61 -3.58
N MET A 73 -1.28 -2.52 -2.26
CA MET A 73 -0.44 -3.38 -1.43
C MET A 73 -1.34 -4.16 -0.49
N LYS A 74 -1.26 -5.49 -0.57
CA LYS A 74 -1.96 -6.41 0.33
C LYS A 74 -0.94 -7.17 1.15
N GLY A 75 -1.00 -7.06 2.48
CA GLY A 75 -0.39 -8.06 3.35
C GLY A 75 0.01 -7.58 4.74
N LEU A 76 0.40 -8.58 5.53
CA LEU A 76 0.81 -8.45 6.93
C LEU A 76 2.32 -8.23 7.08
N THR A 77 3.11 -8.49 6.02
CA THR A 77 4.57 -8.61 6.10
C THR A 77 5.31 -7.56 5.28
N VAL A 78 6.60 -7.40 5.57
CA VAL A 78 7.47 -6.44 4.86
C VAL A 78 7.73 -6.78 3.39
N PHE A 79 7.29 -7.96 2.95
CA PHE A 79 7.55 -8.48 1.60
C PHE A 79 6.40 -8.23 0.62
N SER A 80 5.28 -7.68 1.08
CA SER A 80 4.18 -7.32 0.18
C SER A 80 4.65 -6.28 -0.83
N ALA A 81 4.61 -6.64 -2.11
CA ALA A 81 4.98 -5.76 -3.21
C ALA A 81 3.79 -4.89 -3.65
N PRO A 82 4.04 -3.62 -4.07
CA PRO A 82 3.06 -2.81 -4.77
C PRO A 82 2.67 -3.52 -6.07
N ARG A 83 1.38 -3.76 -6.28
CA ARG A 83 0.85 -4.30 -7.53
C ARG A 83 0.00 -3.23 -8.19
N PRO A 84 0.25 -2.87 -9.46
CA PRO A 84 -0.60 -1.94 -10.17
C PRO A 84 -2.02 -2.53 -10.30
N VAL A 85 -3.03 -1.67 -10.28
CA VAL A 85 -4.43 -2.07 -10.45
C VAL A 85 -4.95 -1.47 -11.76
N PRO A 86 -4.60 -2.05 -12.92
CA PRO A 86 -4.96 -1.46 -14.21
C PRO A 86 -6.47 -1.32 -14.41
N GLU A 87 -7.27 -2.13 -13.71
CA GLU A 87 -8.73 -2.04 -13.69
C GLU A 87 -9.26 -0.68 -13.23
N LEU A 88 -8.50 0.10 -12.44
CA LEU A 88 -8.92 1.44 -12.00
C LEU A 88 -8.43 2.54 -12.95
N ASN A 89 -7.45 2.26 -13.82
CA ASN A 89 -6.85 3.26 -14.69
C ASN A 89 -7.84 3.68 -15.79
N GLY A 90 -7.99 4.98 -15.98
CA GLY A 90 -8.91 5.60 -16.95
C GLY A 90 -10.33 5.83 -16.43
N MET A 91 -10.69 5.34 -15.24
CA MET A 91 -12.01 5.56 -14.66
C MET A 91 -12.13 6.96 -14.05
N ALA A 92 -13.26 7.63 -14.29
CA ALA A 92 -13.60 8.86 -13.59
C ALA A 92 -13.92 8.54 -12.12
N LEU A 93 -13.39 9.33 -11.18
CA LEU A 93 -13.57 9.12 -9.73
C LEU A 93 -15.05 8.94 -9.32
N LEU A 94 -15.95 9.66 -10.00
CA LEU A 94 -17.40 9.62 -9.83
C LEU A 94 -18.07 8.32 -10.31
N GLN A 95 -17.44 7.58 -11.22
CA GLN A 95 -17.95 6.31 -11.75
C GLN A 95 -17.38 5.09 -11.02
N ILE A 96 -16.40 5.29 -10.14
CA ILE A 96 -15.81 4.21 -9.36
C ILE A 96 -16.80 3.79 -8.29
N ASP A 97 -17.49 2.69 -8.53
CA ASP A 97 -18.41 2.06 -7.59
C ASP A 97 -17.73 0.82 -6.97
N PRO A 98 -17.14 0.92 -5.76
CA PRO A 98 -16.37 -0.15 -5.13
C PRO A 98 -17.10 -1.52 -5.04
N PRO A 99 -18.42 -1.58 -4.78
CA PRO A 99 -19.21 -2.81 -4.78
C PRO A 99 -19.24 -3.53 -6.13
N ARG A 100 -19.26 -2.78 -7.25
CA ARG A 100 -19.34 -3.34 -8.61
C ARG A 100 -17.99 -3.81 -9.13
N LEU A 101 -16.92 -3.11 -8.79
CA LEU A 101 -15.56 -3.43 -9.25
C LEU A 101 -14.97 -4.65 -8.53
N PHE A 102 -15.24 -4.79 -7.22
CA PHE A 102 -14.66 -5.86 -6.41
C PHE A 102 -15.74 -6.65 -5.65
N PRO A 103 -16.56 -7.46 -6.34
CA PRO A 103 -17.66 -8.21 -5.74
C PRO A 103 -17.19 -9.24 -4.70
N HIS A 104 -15.99 -9.82 -4.87
CA HIS A 104 -15.45 -10.86 -4.00
C HIS A 104 -14.36 -10.38 -3.02
N ASN A 105 -13.98 -9.10 -3.01
CA ASN A 105 -12.88 -8.60 -2.17
C ASN A 105 -13.29 -7.43 -1.27
N GLN A 106 -13.97 -7.75 -0.16
CA GLN A 106 -14.44 -6.77 0.84
C GLN A 106 -13.35 -5.82 1.33
N ALA A 107 -12.12 -6.32 1.53
CA ALA A 107 -11.00 -5.51 1.99
C ALA A 107 -10.60 -4.44 0.96
N MET A 108 -10.64 -4.78 -0.33
CA MET A 108 -10.34 -3.84 -1.40
C MET A 108 -11.48 -2.84 -1.62
N ARG A 109 -12.73 -3.25 -1.45
CA ARG A 109 -13.89 -2.34 -1.44
C ARG A 109 -13.74 -1.25 -0.38
N ASN A 110 -13.46 -1.66 0.85
CA ASN A 110 -13.33 -0.74 1.97
C ASN A 110 -12.12 0.20 1.79
N ALA A 111 -10.99 -0.32 1.27
CA ALA A 111 -9.81 0.51 1.02
C ALA A 111 -10.06 1.54 -0.09
N LEU A 112 -10.74 1.15 -1.16
CA LEU A 112 -11.08 2.02 -2.28
C LEU A 112 -12.10 3.08 -1.86
N ALA A 113 -13.14 2.69 -1.11
CA ALA A 113 -14.11 3.64 -0.56
C ALA A 113 -13.45 4.70 0.33
N LEU A 114 -12.50 4.29 1.19
CA LEU A 114 -11.72 5.22 2.01
C LEU A 114 -10.77 6.10 1.18
N ALA A 115 -10.19 5.58 0.09
CA ALA A 115 -9.34 6.37 -0.80
C ALA A 115 -10.14 7.49 -1.48
N ILE A 116 -11.38 7.21 -1.87
CA ILE A 116 -12.30 8.17 -2.50
C ILE A 116 -12.81 9.19 -1.47
N SER A 117 -13.17 8.74 -0.26
CA SER A 117 -13.71 9.64 0.78
C SER A 117 -12.66 10.60 1.32
N ASN A 118 -11.39 10.20 1.41
CA ASN A 118 -10.30 11.02 1.92
C ASN A 118 -9.87 12.16 0.97
N LYS A 119 -10.52 12.28 -0.20
CA LYS A 119 -10.30 13.33 -1.20
C LYS A 119 -11.48 14.29 -1.38
N ARG A 120 -12.60 14.09 -0.67
CA ARG A 120 -13.70 15.06 -0.62
C ARG A 120 -13.35 16.23 0.29
#